data_AF-A0A952LXV9-F1
#
_entry.id   AF-A0A952LXV9-F1
#
_cell.length_a   1.000
_cell.length_b   1.000
_cell.length_c   1.000
_cell.angle_alpha   90.00
_cell.angle_beta   90.00
_cell.angle_gamma   90.00
#
_symmetry.space_group_name_H-M   'P 1'
#
loop_
_entity.id
_entity.type
_entity.pdbx_description
1 polymer ?
#
loop_
_entity_poly.entity_id
_entity_poly.type
_entity_poly.pdbx_seq_one_letter_code
_entity_poly.pdbx_strand_id
1 'polypeptide(L)'
;MIDLVDYGGGNIGSIQRCLERLQIPYQMTDGNALPSGDRPLVFPGVGAFGASINHLTQSGLLPRLKSIVQSGTPYLGICIGLQVLFDSSEEAEGLKGLGVIPGKVVKFDAKKVSKIPQIGWNHIAPPTNSTFTEEPTGHVYFVNSFHPSPEDPAMVLYEANYSGQFCAAVKHQNITAFQFHPEKSGPFGHQLIQRWHNNYAL
;
A
#
# COMPACT_ATOMS: atom_id res chain seq x y z
N MET A 1 -6.03 6.80 17.18
CA MET A 1 -7.09 5.89 16.66
C MET A 1 -7.06 5.95 15.14
N ILE A 2 -7.24 4.81 14.47
CA ILE A 2 -7.14 4.66 13.01
C ILE A 2 -8.50 4.31 12.40
N ASP A 3 -8.79 4.81 11.20
CA ASP A 3 -9.84 4.26 10.33
C ASP A 3 -9.26 3.10 9.50
N LEU A 4 -9.71 1.87 9.78
CA LEU A 4 -9.33 0.68 9.02
C LEU A 4 -10.42 0.39 7.98
N VAL A 5 -10.07 0.54 6.70
CA VAL A 5 -11.04 0.43 5.60
C VAL A 5 -11.24 -1.04 5.20
N ASP A 6 -12.48 -1.51 5.33
CA ASP A 6 -12.95 -2.75 4.74
C ASP A 6 -13.66 -2.44 3.41
N TYR A 7 -13.04 -2.87 2.31
CA TYR A 7 -13.62 -2.75 0.97
C TYR A 7 -14.07 -4.12 0.43
N GLY A 8 -14.33 -5.10 1.31
CA GLY A 8 -14.74 -6.45 0.93
C GLY A 8 -13.66 -7.28 0.22
N GLY A 9 -12.46 -6.72 0.03
CA GLY A 9 -11.31 -7.38 -0.56
C GLY A 9 -10.22 -7.67 0.46
N GLY A 10 -10.01 -8.95 0.76
CA GLY A 10 -8.73 -9.41 1.30
C GLY A 10 -8.64 -9.70 2.79
N ASN A 11 -7.41 -9.70 3.29
CA ASN A 11 -7.02 -10.29 4.57
C ASN A 11 -7.03 -9.27 5.73
N ILE A 12 -8.15 -8.59 5.92
CA ILE A 12 -8.30 -7.55 6.97
C ILE A 12 -8.01 -8.09 8.37
N GLY A 13 -8.33 -9.37 8.61
CA GLY A 13 -8.10 -10.03 9.88
C GLY A 13 -6.63 -10.12 10.31
N SER A 14 -5.65 -10.15 9.39
CA SER A 14 -4.24 -10.08 9.79
C SER A 14 -3.83 -8.67 10.19
N ILE A 15 -4.38 -7.65 9.53
CA ILE A 15 -4.13 -6.25 9.88
C ILE A 15 -4.73 -5.93 11.25
N GLN A 16 -5.98 -6.36 11.51
CA GLN A 16 -6.61 -6.22 12.82
C GLN A 16 -5.74 -6.82 13.94
N ARG A 17 -5.33 -8.08 13.79
CA ARG A 17 -4.43 -8.75 14.76
C ARG A 17 -3.09 -8.06 14.92
N CYS A 18 -2.56 -7.44 13.86
CA CYS A 18 -1.35 -6.65 13.92
C CYS A 18 -1.55 -5.36 14.73
N LEU A 19 -2.63 -4.62 14.48
CA LEU A 19 -2.96 -3.40 15.21
C LEU A 19 -3.25 -3.70 16.69
N GLU A 20 -3.99 -4.77 17.00
CA GLU A 20 -4.24 -5.25 18.36
C GLU A 20 -2.93 -5.55 19.10
N ARG A 21 -2.00 -6.27 18.46
CA ARG A 21 -0.68 -6.60 19.03
C ARG A 21 0.15 -5.35 19.29
N LEU A 22 0.06 -4.37 18.40
CA LEU A 22 0.73 -3.08 18.55
C LEU A 22 0.00 -2.13 19.50
N GLN A 23 -1.14 -2.54 20.06
CA GLN A 23 -2.01 -1.72 20.91
C GLN A 23 -2.45 -0.41 20.24
N ILE A 24 -2.60 -0.44 18.90
CA ILE A 24 -3.05 0.70 18.13
C ILE A 24 -4.58 0.64 18.01
N PRO A 25 -5.32 1.58 18.60
CA PRO A 25 -6.78 1.58 18.52
C PRO A 25 -7.24 1.87 17.09
N TYR A 26 -8.22 1.12 16.61
CA TYR A 26 -8.81 1.29 15.30
C TYR A 26 -10.34 1.15 15.34
N GLN A 27 -10.99 1.72 14.34
CA GLN A 27 -12.39 1.46 14.02
C GLN A 27 -12.52 0.99 12.58
N MET A 28 -13.51 0.14 12.31
CA MET A 28 -13.81 -0.34 10.97
C MET A 28 -14.63 0.69 10.21
N THR A 29 -14.30 0.89 8.94
CA THR A 29 -15.04 1.77 8.02
C THR A 29 -15.21 1.05 6.70
N ASP A 30 -16.32 1.25 6.00
CA ASP A 30 -16.66 0.55 4.76
C ASP A 30 -17.58 1.43 3.89
N GLY A 31 -18.23 0.86 2.88
CA GLY A 31 -19.21 1.57 2.05
C GLY A 31 -20.48 2.04 2.79
N ASN A 32 -20.83 1.42 3.92
CA ASN A 32 -22.01 1.78 4.72
C ASN A 32 -21.67 2.85 5.76
N ALA A 33 -20.44 2.81 6.30
CA ALA A 33 -19.88 3.74 7.25
C ALA A 33 -18.52 4.23 6.74
N LEU A 34 -18.58 5.19 5.81
CA LEU A 34 -17.40 5.74 5.15
C LEU A 34 -16.40 6.33 6.16
N PRO A 35 -15.08 6.27 5.88
CA PRO A 35 -14.06 6.86 6.74
C PRO A 35 -14.27 8.38 6.89
N SER A 36 -13.97 8.91 8.09
CA SER A 36 -14.29 10.31 8.42
C SER A 36 -13.28 11.29 7.84
N GLY A 37 -12.05 10.84 7.59
CA GLY A 37 -10.95 11.69 7.14
C GLY A 37 -10.31 12.52 8.26
N ASP A 38 -10.80 12.43 9.49
CA ASP A 38 -10.21 13.13 10.65
C ASP A 38 -9.15 12.27 11.36
N ARG A 39 -8.95 11.03 10.90
CA ARG A 39 -8.07 10.04 11.51
C ARG A 39 -7.13 9.45 10.47
N PRO A 40 -5.92 9.05 10.88
CA PRO A 40 -5.06 8.24 10.03
C PRO A 40 -5.82 7.03 9.49
N LEU A 41 -5.64 6.76 8.20
CA LEU A 41 -6.35 5.74 7.46
C LEU A 41 -5.41 4.60 7.09
N VAL A 42 -5.83 3.36 7.35
CA VAL A 42 -5.19 2.16 6.83
C VAL A 42 -6.10 1.55 5.78
N PHE A 43 -5.60 1.47 4.54
CA PHE A 43 -6.28 0.78 3.45
C PHE A 43 -5.51 -0.52 3.14
N PRO A 44 -5.96 -1.66 3.66
CA PRO A 44 -5.43 -2.96 3.29
C PRO A 44 -5.98 -3.38 1.93
N GLY A 45 -5.35 -4.36 1.30
CA GLY A 45 -6.02 -5.09 0.21
C GLY A 45 -5.17 -6.17 -0.43
N VAL A 46 -5.83 -7.26 -0.81
CA VAL A 46 -5.30 -8.27 -1.74
C VAL A 46 -6.33 -8.52 -2.83
N GLY A 47 -5.89 -8.99 -3.98
CA GLY A 47 -6.76 -9.32 -5.11
C GLY A 47 -6.37 -8.54 -6.35
N ALA A 48 -7.30 -8.44 -7.29
CA ALA A 48 -7.08 -7.78 -8.57
C ALA A 48 -7.41 -6.29 -8.49
N PHE A 49 -6.61 -5.46 -9.15
CA PHE A 49 -6.80 -4.01 -9.28
C PHE A 49 -8.19 -3.68 -9.81
N GLY A 50 -8.60 -4.30 -10.92
CA GLY A 50 -9.89 -4.01 -11.54
C GLY A 50 -11.10 -4.36 -10.67
N ALA A 51 -11.06 -5.51 -10.00
CA ALA A 51 -12.10 -5.89 -9.04
C ALA A 51 -12.17 -4.89 -7.87
N SER A 52 -11.01 -4.45 -7.38
CA SER A 52 -10.91 -3.48 -6.28
C SER A 52 -11.45 -2.11 -6.69
N ILE A 53 -11.05 -1.57 -7.85
CA ILE A 53 -11.58 -0.29 -8.37
C ILE A 53 -13.10 -0.35 -8.57
N ASN A 54 -13.63 -1.43 -9.12
CA ASN A 54 -15.07 -1.59 -9.30
C ASN A 54 -15.82 -1.59 -7.97
N HIS A 55 -15.33 -2.36 -6.97
CA HIS A 55 -15.95 -2.39 -5.65
C HIS A 55 -15.88 -1.02 -4.95
N LEU A 56 -14.73 -0.36 -5.00
CA LEU A 56 -14.55 0.97 -4.43
C LEU A 56 -15.46 2.01 -5.09
N THR A 57 -15.70 1.88 -6.39
CA THR A 57 -16.62 2.76 -7.13
C THR A 57 -18.07 2.52 -6.68
N GLN A 58 -18.51 1.25 -6.63
CA GLN A 58 -19.87 0.88 -6.26
C GLN A 58 -20.23 1.22 -4.81
N SER A 59 -19.27 1.11 -3.90
CA SER A 59 -19.42 1.44 -2.48
C SER A 59 -19.31 2.93 -2.16
N GLY A 60 -18.94 3.78 -3.13
CA GLY A 60 -18.64 5.19 -2.89
C GLY A 60 -17.31 5.46 -2.17
N LEU A 61 -16.54 4.41 -1.85
CA LEU A 61 -15.22 4.53 -1.22
C LEU A 61 -14.19 5.20 -2.14
N LEU A 62 -14.22 4.98 -3.45
CA LEU A 62 -13.23 5.53 -4.38
C LEU A 62 -13.15 7.08 -4.32
N PRO A 63 -14.23 7.83 -4.57
CA PRO A 63 -14.18 9.29 -4.47
C PRO A 63 -13.89 9.76 -3.03
N ARG A 64 -14.35 9.02 -2.01
CA ARG A 64 -14.11 9.37 -0.61
C ARG A 64 -12.63 9.25 -0.23
N LEU A 65 -11.98 8.14 -0.57
CA LEU A 65 -10.57 7.91 -0.32
C LEU A 65 -9.71 8.95 -1.04
N LYS A 66 -10.05 9.28 -2.29
CA LYS A 66 -9.37 10.34 -3.04
C LYS A 66 -9.40 11.66 -2.29
N SER A 67 -10.58 12.08 -1.83
CA SER A 67 -10.76 13.31 -1.06
C SER A 67 -9.97 13.30 0.26
N ILE A 68 -9.99 12.20 1.01
CA ILE A 68 -9.28 12.06 2.29
C ILE A 68 -7.76 12.14 2.10
N VAL A 69 -7.24 11.46 1.08
CA VAL A 69 -5.81 11.48 0.79
C VAL A 69 -5.38 12.89 0.36
N GLN A 70 -6.17 13.56 -0.48
CA GLN A 70 -5.87 14.92 -0.93
C GLN A 70 -6.01 15.99 0.18
N SER A 71 -6.78 15.74 1.24
CA SER A 71 -6.89 16.66 2.38
C SER A 71 -5.69 16.62 3.33
N GLY A 72 -4.70 15.76 3.06
CA GLY A 72 -3.51 15.61 3.91
C GLY A 72 -3.68 14.57 5.04
N THR A 73 -4.79 13.82 5.06
CA THR A 73 -5.02 12.78 6.07
C THR A 73 -3.98 11.68 5.95
N PRO A 74 -3.26 11.30 7.02
CA PRO A 74 -2.26 10.25 6.95
C PRO A 74 -2.83 8.94 6.40
N TYR A 75 -2.18 8.38 5.37
CA TYR A 75 -2.65 7.20 4.66
C TYR A 75 -1.58 6.10 4.68
N LEU A 76 -1.98 4.87 5.04
CA LEU A 76 -1.19 3.66 4.88
C LEU A 76 -1.87 2.69 3.91
N GLY A 77 -1.34 2.59 2.69
CA GLY A 77 -1.80 1.60 1.70
C GLY A 77 -0.98 0.32 1.75
N ILE A 78 -1.64 -0.84 1.69
CA ILE A 78 -0.95 -2.15 1.70
C ILE A 78 -1.38 -2.99 0.51
N CYS A 79 -0.39 -3.47 -0.25
CA CYS A 79 -0.54 -4.22 -1.50
C CYS A 79 -1.51 -3.53 -2.47
N ILE A 80 -2.78 -3.92 -2.52
CA ILE A 80 -3.76 -3.24 -3.37
C ILE A 80 -4.00 -1.80 -2.93
N GLY A 81 -3.90 -1.51 -1.63
CA GLY A 81 -3.96 -0.14 -1.13
C GLY A 81 -2.88 0.77 -1.68
N LEU A 82 -1.68 0.23 -1.90
CA LEU A 82 -0.65 0.96 -2.64
C LEU A 82 -1.07 1.15 -4.10
N GLN A 83 -1.54 0.10 -4.76
CA GLN A 83 -1.77 0.10 -6.21
C GLN A 83 -2.89 1.05 -6.62
N VAL A 84 -3.98 1.13 -5.86
CA VAL A 84 -5.12 2.01 -6.18
C VAL A 84 -4.76 3.50 -6.12
N LEU A 85 -3.62 3.89 -5.53
CA LEU A 85 -3.17 5.30 -5.51
C LEU A 85 -2.74 5.81 -6.89
N PHE A 86 -2.30 4.90 -7.77
CA PHE A 86 -1.78 5.22 -9.10
C PHE A 86 -2.88 5.53 -10.11
N ASP A 87 -2.49 5.98 -11.31
CA ASP A 87 -3.44 6.34 -12.36
C ASP A 87 -4.14 5.11 -12.95
N SER A 88 -3.40 4.01 -13.12
CA SER A 88 -3.90 2.78 -13.78
C SER A 88 -3.03 1.55 -13.49
N SER A 89 -3.51 0.38 -13.91
CA SER A 89 -2.78 -0.88 -13.83
C SER A 89 -2.88 -1.65 -15.15
N GLU A 90 -1.77 -2.25 -15.58
CA GLU A 90 -1.73 -3.21 -16.70
C GLU A 90 -2.57 -4.48 -16.42
N GLU A 91 -2.99 -4.72 -15.18
CA GLU A 91 -3.90 -5.81 -14.83
C GLU A 91 -5.34 -5.56 -15.33
N ALA A 92 -5.75 -4.30 -15.46
CA ALA A 92 -7.12 -3.94 -15.82
C ALA A 92 -7.14 -2.67 -16.69
N GLU A 93 -6.94 -2.88 -17.99
CA GLU A 93 -6.96 -1.81 -18.99
C GLU A 93 -8.26 -1.01 -18.94
N GLY A 94 -8.15 0.32 -19.06
CA GLY A 94 -9.28 1.24 -19.08
C GLY A 94 -9.83 1.64 -17.71
N LEU A 95 -9.46 0.94 -16.62
CA LEU A 95 -9.85 1.34 -15.26
C LEU A 95 -8.85 2.32 -14.65
N LYS A 96 -9.38 3.36 -14.01
CA LYS A 96 -8.60 4.40 -13.35
C LYS A 96 -8.54 4.16 -11.84
N GLY A 97 -7.36 4.32 -11.27
CA GLY A 97 -7.20 4.40 -9.82
C GLY A 97 -7.60 5.77 -9.27
N LEU A 98 -7.13 6.05 -8.05
CA LEU A 98 -7.31 7.35 -7.41
C LEU A 98 -6.57 8.45 -8.18
N GLY A 99 -5.42 8.13 -8.80
CA GLY A 99 -4.60 9.10 -9.53
C GLY A 99 -4.08 10.21 -8.60
N VAL A 100 -3.60 9.82 -7.42
CA VAL A 100 -2.96 10.72 -6.44
C VAL A 100 -1.43 10.56 -6.44
N ILE A 101 -0.93 9.45 -6.97
CA ILE A 101 0.48 9.24 -7.30
C ILE A 101 0.60 9.08 -8.82
N PRO A 102 1.30 9.98 -9.53
CA PRO A 102 1.53 9.85 -10.96
C PRO A 102 2.30 8.56 -11.30
N GLY A 103 1.77 7.81 -12.27
CA GLY A 103 2.37 6.59 -12.79
C GLY A 103 1.40 5.43 -12.84
N LYS A 104 1.96 4.22 -13.02
CA LYS A 104 1.16 3.03 -13.28
C LYS A 104 1.64 1.81 -12.49
N VAL A 105 0.77 0.84 -12.37
CA VAL A 105 1.08 -0.49 -11.86
C VAL A 105 1.36 -1.41 -13.05
N VAL A 106 2.53 -2.02 -13.08
CA VAL A 106 3.04 -2.80 -14.22
C VAL A 106 3.30 -4.24 -13.85
N LYS A 107 3.22 -5.14 -14.83
CA LYS A 107 3.46 -6.57 -14.61
C LYS A 107 4.96 -6.86 -14.51
N PHE A 108 5.35 -7.79 -13.63
CA PHE A 108 6.72 -8.30 -13.63
C PHE A 108 7.10 -8.92 -14.99
N ASP A 109 8.36 -8.74 -15.39
CA ASP A 109 8.88 -9.25 -16.66
C ASP A 109 9.20 -10.75 -16.56
N ALA A 110 8.35 -11.57 -17.18
CA ALA A 110 8.49 -13.04 -17.21
C ALA A 110 9.78 -13.52 -17.90
N LYS A 111 10.48 -12.68 -18.67
CA LYS A 111 11.77 -13.03 -19.27
C LYS A 111 12.93 -12.92 -18.27
N LYS A 112 12.74 -12.20 -17.16
CA LYS A 112 13.79 -11.92 -16.16
C LYS A 112 13.66 -12.75 -14.88
N VAL A 113 12.53 -13.44 -14.68
CA VAL A 113 12.28 -14.30 -13.52
C VAL A 113 11.66 -15.62 -13.93
N SER A 114 11.92 -16.66 -13.14
CA SER A 114 11.41 -18.01 -13.41
C SER A 114 9.94 -18.21 -13.01
N LYS A 115 9.39 -17.38 -12.12
CA LYS A 115 8.02 -17.51 -11.61
C LYS A 115 7.37 -16.14 -11.42
N ILE A 116 6.08 -16.07 -11.71
CA ILE A 116 5.19 -14.96 -11.38
C ILE A 116 3.88 -15.60 -10.89
N PRO A 117 3.26 -15.16 -9.78
CA PRO A 117 3.64 -14.02 -8.92
C PRO A 117 4.97 -14.18 -8.17
N GLN A 118 5.51 -13.07 -7.70
CA GLN A 118 6.47 -13.05 -6.60
C GLN A 118 5.74 -13.54 -5.34
N ILE A 119 6.15 -14.68 -4.78
CA ILE A 119 5.65 -15.20 -3.50
C ILE A 119 6.82 -15.50 -2.60
N GLY A 120 6.86 -14.86 -1.43
CA GLY A 120 7.84 -15.15 -0.39
C GLY A 120 8.52 -13.91 0.17
N TRP A 121 9.58 -14.14 0.92
CA TRP A 121 10.36 -13.09 1.56
C TRP A 121 11.36 -12.48 0.57
N ASN A 122 11.43 -11.15 0.53
CA ASN A 122 12.43 -10.41 -0.24
C ASN A 122 12.97 -9.24 0.59
N HIS A 123 14.20 -8.84 0.30
CA HIS A 123 14.87 -7.73 0.96
C HIS A 123 14.41 -6.39 0.39
N ILE A 124 14.13 -5.44 1.25
CA ILE A 124 13.84 -4.04 0.89
C ILE A 124 14.92 -3.12 1.44
N ALA A 125 15.27 -2.10 0.64
CA ALA A 125 16.17 -1.02 1.06
C ALA A 125 15.78 0.29 0.36
N PRO A 126 16.04 1.47 0.98
CA PRO A 126 15.87 2.75 0.31
C PRO A 126 16.74 2.83 -0.96
N PRO A 127 16.29 3.54 -2.01
CA PRO A 127 17.15 3.80 -3.17
C PRO A 127 18.43 4.53 -2.74
N THR A 128 19.56 4.17 -3.35
CA THR A 128 20.91 4.69 -2.99
C THR A 128 21.01 6.22 -2.96
N ASN A 129 20.27 6.92 -3.82
CA ASN A 129 20.27 8.39 -3.93
C ASN A 129 18.97 9.03 -3.44
N SER A 130 18.18 8.33 -2.64
CA SER A 130 16.93 8.87 -2.07
C SER A 130 17.20 9.75 -0.85
N THR A 131 16.20 10.52 -0.42
CA THR A 131 16.21 11.23 0.87
C THR A 131 15.88 10.32 2.06
N PHE A 132 15.62 9.03 1.81
CA PHE A 132 15.18 8.05 2.79
C PHE A 132 16.33 7.14 3.26
N THR A 133 17.60 7.55 3.15
CA THR A 133 18.76 6.67 3.44
C THR A 133 18.81 6.12 4.86
N GLU A 134 18.14 6.78 5.82
CA GLU A 134 18.05 6.36 7.23
C GLU A 134 16.88 5.40 7.51
N GLU A 135 16.07 5.08 6.50
CA GLU A 135 14.95 4.16 6.66
C GLU A 135 15.46 2.71 6.82
N PRO A 136 14.88 1.93 7.76
CA PRO A 136 15.42 0.63 8.11
C PRO A 136 15.26 -0.38 6.96
N THR A 137 16.27 -1.22 6.75
CA THR A 137 16.28 -2.28 5.74
C THR A 137 15.97 -3.64 6.35
N GLY A 138 15.40 -4.56 5.57
CA GLY A 138 15.02 -5.86 6.09
C GLY A 138 14.26 -6.73 5.11
N HIS A 139 13.90 -7.93 5.55
CA HIS A 139 13.11 -8.86 4.75
C HIS A 139 11.63 -8.71 5.05
N VAL A 140 10.82 -8.67 3.99
CA VAL A 140 9.36 -8.54 4.06
C VAL A 140 8.69 -9.52 3.09
N TYR A 141 7.44 -9.87 3.36
CA TYR A 141 6.68 -10.86 2.61
C TYR A 141 5.90 -10.22 1.45
N PHE A 142 6.16 -10.72 0.24
CA PHE A 142 5.49 -10.33 -1.00
C PHE A 142 4.58 -11.45 -1.53
N VAL A 143 3.50 -11.05 -2.19
CA VAL A 143 2.56 -11.92 -2.93
C VAL A 143 1.88 -11.11 -4.03
N ASN A 144 2.61 -10.83 -5.11
CA ASN A 144 2.14 -9.94 -6.18
C ASN A 144 2.70 -10.32 -7.57
N SER A 145 1.87 -10.15 -8.60
CA SER A 145 2.27 -10.27 -10.02
C SER A 145 2.62 -8.93 -10.66
N PHE A 146 2.09 -7.86 -10.08
CA PHE A 146 2.24 -6.48 -10.53
C PHE A 146 2.90 -5.65 -9.44
N HIS A 147 3.55 -4.56 -9.82
CA HIS A 147 4.24 -3.66 -8.90
C HIS A 147 4.06 -2.20 -9.35
N PRO A 148 4.18 -1.22 -8.44
CA PRO A 148 4.14 0.18 -8.81
C PRO A 148 5.35 0.59 -9.66
N SER A 149 5.11 1.55 -10.52
CA SER A 149 6.08 2.27 -11.34
C SER A 149 5.74 3.76 -11.29
N PRO A 150 6.12 4.47 -10.21
CA PRO A 150 5.91 5.91 -10.11
C PRO A 150 6.72 6.67 -11.18
N GLU A 151 6.17 7.78 -11.66
CA GLU A 151 6.88 8.65 -12.61
C GLU A 151 8.01 9.45 -11.93
N ASP A 152 7.81 9.82 -10.67
CA ASP A 152 8.80 10.53 -9.86
C ASP A 152 9.57 9.55 -8.94
N PRO A 153 10.87 9.31 -9.20
CA PRO A 153 11.70 8.46 -8.36
C PRO A 153 11.85 8.95 -6.92
N ALA A 154 11.66 10.25 -6.65
CA ALA A 154 11.75 10.80 -5.30
C ALA A 154 10.63 10.30 -4.38
N MET A 155 9.56 9.73 -4.93
CA MET A 155 8.47 9.13 -4.16
C MET A 155 8.78 7.69 -3.71
N VAL A 156 9.83 7.05 -4.23
CA VAL A 156 10.17 5.66 -3.91
C VAL A 156 10.80 5.60 -2.52
N LEU A 157 10.08 4.99 -1.58
CA LEU A 157 10.55 4.81 -0.19
C LEU A 157 11.47 3.60 -0.06
N TYR A 158 11.10 2.49 -0.70
CA TYR A 158 11.89 1.26 -0.72
C TYR A 158 11.88 0.65 -2.11
N GLU A 159 13.01 0.05 -2.47
CA GLU A 159 13.17 -0.84 -3.62
C GLU A 159 13.38 -2.28 -3.15
N ALA A 160 13.05 -3.22 -4.04
CA ALA A 160 13.46 -4.61 -3.94
C ALA A 160 13.89 -5.11 -5.33
N ASN A 161 14.52 -6.28 -5.41
CA ASN A 161 14.93 -6.88 -6.67
C ASN A 161 14.19 -8.21 -6.89
N TYR A 162 13.53 -8.35 -8.03
CA TYR A 162 12.91 -9.61 -8.45
C TYR A 162 13.10 -9.84 -9.95
N SER A 163 12.41 -9.07 -10.79
CA SER A 163 12.61 -9.03 -12.25
C SER A 163 13.47 -7.83 -12.67
N GLY A 164 14.50 -7.54 -11.87
CA GLY A 164 15.14 -6.22 -11.79
C GLY A 164 14.67 -5.43 -10.56
N GLN A 165 15.27 -4.26 -10.36
CA GLN A 165 14.83 -3.33 -9.31
C GLN A 165 13.41 -2.86 -9.60
N PHE A 166 12.59 -2.83 -8.55
CA PHE A 166 11.23 -2.33 -8.60
C PHE A 166 10.88 -1.56 -7.32
N CYS A 167 9.92 -0.63 -7.45
CA CYS A 167 9.39 0.10 -6.30
C CYS A 167 8.61 -0.84 -5.37
N ALA A 168 9.11 -1.03 -4.16
CA ALA A 168 8.49 -1.87 -3.13
C ALA A 168 7.61 -1.05 -2.17
N ALA A 169 7.84 0.26 -2.09
CA ALA A 169 7.07 1.19 -1.28
C ALA A 169 7.17 2.61 -1.80
N VAL A 170 6.17 3.42 -1.47
CA VAL A 170 6.13 4.85 -1.76
C VAL A 170 5.93 5.69 -0.49
N LYS A 171 6.52 6.88 -0.49
CA LYS A 171 6.28 7.94 0.49
C LYS A 171 6.10 9.26 -0.28
N HIS A 172 4.94 9.89 -0.13
CA HIS A 172 4.67 11.19 -0.72
C HIS A 172 3.71 11.97 0.18
N GLN A 173 4.16 13.10 0.74
CA GLN A 173 3.36 13.90 1.67
C GLN A 173 2.82 13.04 2.84
N ASN A 174 1.50 12.98 3.00
CA ASN A 174 0.76 12.18 4.00
C ASN A 174 0.61 10.69 3.63
N ILE A 175 1.06 10.28 2.44
CA ILE A 175 0.93 8.92 1.94
C ILE A 175 2.19 8.12 2.31
N THR A 176 1.99 6.99 2.96
CA THR A 176 2.92 5.86 2.99
C THR A 176 2.20 4.66 2.40
N ALA A 177 2.87 3.89 1.55
CA ALA A 177 2.24 2.71 0.99
C ALA A 177 3.28 1.64 0.69
N PHE A 178 2.92 0.37 0.94
CA PHE A 178 3.79 -0.79 0.81
C PHE A 178 3.20 -1.79 -0.18
N GLN A 179 4.02 -2.29 -1.10
CA GLN A 179 3.62 -3.38 -2.00
C GLN A 179 3.65 -4.73 -1.26
N PHE A 180 4.53 -4.86 -0.27
CA PHE A 180 4.60 -6.02 0.62
C PHE A 180 3.52 -5.98 1.72
N HIS A 181 3.40 -7.09 2.44
CA HIS A 181 2.48 -7.27 3.56
C HIS A 181 3.20 -7.10 4.91
N PRO A 182 3.28 -5.89 5.49
CA PRO A 182 3.96 -5.68 6.77
C PRO A 182 3.36 -6.54 7.90
N GLU A 183 2.05 -6.80 7.87
CA GLU A 183 1.35 -7.64 8.84
C GLU A 183 1.70 -9.13 8.75
N LYS A 184 2.36 -9.54 7.65
CA LYS A 184 2.89 -10.89 7.43
C LYS A 184 4.41 -10.95 7.50
N SER A 185 5.06 -9.82 7.77
CA SER A 185 6.52 -9.68 7.70
C SER A 185 7.20 -9.71 9.08
N GLY A 186 6.55 -10.37 10.05
CA GLY A 186 7.11 -10.58 11.39
C GLY A 186 7.39 -9.27 12.15
N PRO A 187 8.33 -9.28 13.12
CA PRO A 187 8.66 -8.11 13.92
C PRO A 187 9.07 -6.89 13.09
N PHE A 188 9.81 -7.10 12.00
CA PHE A 188 10.26 -6.03 11.12
C PHE A 188 9.08 -5.32 10.44
N GLY A 189 8.14 -6.08 9.85
CA GLY A 189 6.94 -5.48 9.27
C GLY A 189 6.06 -4.74 10.29
N HIS A 190 5.91 -5.30 11.49
CA HIS A 190 5.19 -4.64 12.57
C HIS A 190 5.85 -3.32 12.99
N GLN A 191 7.18 -3.27 13.03
CA GLN A 191 7.94 -2.05 13.30
C GLN A 191 7.66 -0.96 12.26
N LEU A 192 7.52 -1.32 10.98
CA LEU A 192 7.17 -0.35 9.93
C LEU A 192 5.78 0.26 10.13
N ILE A 193 4.78 -0.55 10.50
CA ILE A 193 3.43 -0.05 10.86
C ILE A 193 3.51 0.86 12.08
N GLN A 194 4.24 0.45 13.11
CA GLN A 194 4.39 1.24 14.34
C GLN A 194 5.09 2.57 14.08
N ARG A 195 6.17 2.59 13.29
CA ARG A 195 6.87 3.81 12.85
C ARG A 195 5.92 4.74 12.10
N TRP A 196 5.16 4.22 11.14
CA TRP A 196 4.18 5.02 10.42
C TRP A 196 3.15 5.64 11.38
N HIS A 197 2.56 4.83 12.28
CA HIS A 197 1.58 5.33 13.25
C HIS A 197 2.16 6.42 14.15
N ASN A 198 3.38 6.24 14.67
CA ASN A 198 4.02 7.19 15.58
C ASN A 198 4.33 8.54 14.92
N ASN A 199 4.50 8.59 13.60
CA ASN A 199 4.69 9.86 12.90
C ASN A 199 3.43 10.74 12.85
N TYR A 200 2.27 10.17 13.18
CA TYR A 200 0.96 10.85 13.10
C TYR A 200 0.13 10.73 14.38
N ALA A 201 0.64 10.02 15.39
CA ALA A 201 0.10 10.01 16.73
C ALA A 201 0.63 11.24 17.48
N LEU A 202 -0.07 12.37 17.33
CA LEU A 202 0.03 13.52 18.22
C LEU A 202 -1.07 13.46 19.26
#